data_AF-A0A326QQU0-F1
#
_entry.id   AF-A0A326QQU0-F1
#
_cell.length_a   1.000
_cell.length_b   1.000
_cell.length_c   1.000
_cell.angle_alpha   90.00
_cell.angle_beta   90.00
_cell.angle_gamma   90.00
#
_symmetry.space_group_name_H-M   'P 1'
#
loop_
_entity.id
_entity.type
_entity.pdbx_description
1 polymer ?
#
loop_
_entity_poly.entity_id
_entity_poly.type
_entity_poly.pdbx_seq_one_letter_code
_entity_poly.pdbx_strand_id
1 'polypeptide(L)'
;MAVDIVEILVPIGPSPLSEAVLTLLRVFTGIAFIRHGWPKLRNLTTWATALKTPRWLCFLSAFSMWAGGIALIAGLLTPLAALAILVSMGYAMVLEVLAGTPFIAPDPYQIPPGDYAGPMGVGEPPSWEKAAMYVVMCLVLIGAGGGALSLDGLLIRDALMLSFG
;
A
#
# COMPACT_ATOMS: atom_id res chain seq x y z
N MET A 1 -3.33 -11.57 27.04
CA MET A 1 -4.58 -10.84 26.80
C MET A 1 -5.18 -11.40 25.52
N ALA A 2 -6.49 -11.59 25.46
CA ALA A 2 -7.15 -11.94 24.21
C ALA A 2 -7.31 -10.66 23.38
N VAL A 3 -6.94 -10.71 22.11
CA VAL A 3 -7.17 -9.60 21.16
C VAL A 3 -8.67 -9.60 20.85
N ASP A 4 -9.35 -8.47 21.07
CA ASP A 4 -10.78 -8.34 20.77
C ASP A 4 -11.02 -7.85 19.33
N ILE A 5 -12.27 -7.95 18.86
CA ILE A 5 -12.64 -7.60 17.49
C ILE A 5 -12.47 -6.10 17.19
N VAL A 6 -12.62 -5.25 18.20
CA VAL A 6 -12.43 -3.79 18.07
C VAL A 6 -10.96 -3.47 17.90
N GLU A 7 -10.08 -4.14 18.64
CA GLU A 7 -8.62 -4.02 18.50
C GLU A 7 -8.13 -4.45 17.10
N ILE A 8 -8.75 -5.49 16.53
CA ILE A 8 -8.42 -5.96 15.17
C ILE A 8 -8.90 -4.97 14.09
N LEU A 9 -10.10 -4.42 14.24
CA LEU A 9 -10.73 -3.59 13.21
C LEU A 9 -10.32 -2.12 13.31
N VAL A 10 -10.05 -1.63 14.51
CA VAL A 10 -9.69 -0.24 14.81
C VAL A 10 -8.60 -0.20 15.89
N PRO A 11 -7.35 -0.60 15.57
CA PRO A 11 -6.24 -0.44 16.49
C PRO A 11 -6.00 1.05 16.77
N ILE A 12 -5.54 1.36 17.99
CA ILE A 12 -5.24 2.71 18.46
C ILE A 12 -3.77 2.79 18.86
N GLY A 13 -3.12 3.87 18.46
CA GLY A 13 -1.74 4.17 18.82
C GLY A 13 -1.59 4.44 20.33
N PRO A 14 -0.45 4.05 20.94
CA PRO A 14 -0.27 4.12 22.39
C PRO A 14 -0.08 5.54 22.93
N SER A 15 0.04 6.56 22.06
CA SER A 15 0.26 7.95 22.45
C SER A 15 -0.24 8.93 21.38
N PRO A 16 -0.52 10.20 21.74
CA PRO A 16 -0.87 11.23 20.77
C PRO A 16 0.20 11.45 19.68
N LEU A 17 1.48 11.28 20.02
CA LEU A 17 2.57 11.39 19.04
C LEU A 17 2.54 10.23 18.04
N SER A 18 2.33 8.99 18.52
CA SER A 18 2.17 7.82 17.66
C SER A 18 0.99 8.01 16.71
N GLU A 19 -0.13 8.49 17.22
CA GLU A 19 -1.34 8.77 16.44
C GLU A 19 -1.12 9.85 15.37
N ALA A 20 -0.33 10.89 15.67
CA ALA A 20 0.02 11.92 14.69
C ALA A 20 0.92 11.36 13.56
N VAL A 21 1.93 10.56 13.90
CA VAL A 21 2.82 9.94 12.92
C VAL A 21 2.09 8.89 12.08
N LEU A 22 1.17 8.12 12.67
CA LEU A 22 0.31 7.19 11.93
C LEU A 22 -0.60 7.93 10.95
N THR A 23 -1.13 9.10 11.34
CA THR A 23 -1.90 9.95 10.41
C THR A 23 -1.05 10.37 9.21
N LEU A 24 0.19 10.79 9.44
CA LEU A 24 1.12 11.14 8.37
C LEU A 24 1.41 9.94 7.46
N LEU A 25 1.77 8.79 8.05
CA LEU A 25 2.04 7.54 7.33
C LEU A 25 0.85 7.13 6.46
N ARG A 26 -0.35 7.19 7.03
CA ARG A 26 -1.62 6.84 6.39
C ARG A 26 -1.90 7.72 5.19
N VAL A 27 -1.85 9.04 5.36
CA VAL A 27 -2.12 10.01 4.28
C VAL A 27 -1.07 9.89 3.17
N PHE A 28 0.20 9.79 3.52
CA PHE A 28 1.28 9.59 2.55
C PHE A 28 1.08 8.32 1.72
N THR A 29 0.84 7.19 2.39
CA THR A 29 0.59 5.89 1.74
C THR A 29 -0.63 5.98 0.84
N GLY A 30 -1.71 6.61 1.30
CA GLY A 30 -2.93 6.81 0.51
C GLY A 30 -2.68 7.61 -0.78
N ILE A 31 -1.97 8.75 -0.69
CA ILE A 31 -1.61 9.56 -1.86
C ILE A 31 -0.75 8.76 -2.85
N ALA A 32 0.27 8.05 -2.35
CA ALA A 32 1.14 7.23 -3.17
C ALA A 32 0.35 6.17 -3.95
N PHE A 33 -0.59 5.49 -3.31
CA PHE A 33 -1.37 4.44 -3.95
C PHE A 33 -2.46 4.93 -4.90
N ILE A 34 -3.04 6.12 -4.66
CA ILE A 34 -3.87 6.78 -5.68
C ILE A 34 -3.03 7.05 -6.94
N ARG A 35 -1.80 7.57 -6.78
CA ARG A 35 -0.90 7.87 -7.89
C ARG A 35 -0.39 6.62 -8.60
N HIS A 36 -0.24 5.50 -7.89
CA HIS A 36 0.13 4.21 -8.50
C HIS A 36 -1.04 3.49 -9.18
N GLY A 37 -2.24 3.54 -8.60
CA GLY A 37 -3.43 2.85 -9.10
C GLY A 37 -4.09 3.56 -10.28
N TRP A 38 -4.19 4.90 -10.24
CA TRP A 38 -4.92 5.65 -11.26
C TRP A 38 -4.40 5.47 -12.69
N PRO A 39 -3.09 5.57 -12.98
CA PRO A 39 -2.58 5.35 -14.33
C PRO A 39 -2.82 3.91 -14.82
N LYS A 40 -2.78 2.93 -13.91
CA LYS A 40 -3.01 1.51 -14.22
C LYS A 40 -4.47 1.24 -14.54
N LEU A 41 -5.42 1.86 -13.83
CA LEU A 41 -6.84 1.79 -14.18
C LEU A 41 -7.10 2.39 -15.57
N ARG A 42 -6.52 3.56 -15.88
CA ARG A 42 -6.70 4.20 -17.19
C ARG A 42 -6.07 3.42 -18.35
N ASN A 43 -5.05 2.61 -18.08
CA ASN A 43 -4.28 1.88 -19.09
C ASN A 43 -4.29 0.37 -18.84
N LEU A 44 -5.41 -0.16 -18.34
CA LEU A 44 -5.49 -1.53 -17.82
C LEU A 44 -5.10 -2.59 -18.86
N THR A 45 -5.56 -2.46 -20.10
CA THR A 45 -5.22 -3.38 -21.19
C THR A 45 -3.71 -3.43 -21.42
N THR A 46 -3.09 -2.26 -21.55
CA THR A 46 -1.65 -2.13 -21.80
C THR A 46 -0.85 -2.75 -20.67
N TRP A 47 -1.24 -2.47 -19.42
CA TRP A 47 -0.56 -3.01 -18.25
C TRP A 47 -0.72 -4.52 -18.11
N ALA A 48 -1.92 -5.06 -18.33
CA ALA A 48 -2.17 -6.49 -18.30
C ALA A 48 -1.37 -7.26 -19.36
N THR A 49 -1.28 -6.72 -20.58
CA THR A 49 -0.46 -7.28 -21.65
C THR A 49 1.01 -7.27 -21.29
N ALA A 50 1.52 -6.17 -20.74
CA ALA A 50 2.92 -6.05 -20.33
C ALA A 50 3.29 -7.06 -19.22
N LEU A 51 2.39 -7.27 -18.26
CA LEU A 51 2.57 -8.25 -17.18
C LEU A 51 2.23 -9.70 -17.57
N LYS A 52 1.76 -9.95 -18.81
CA LYS A 52 1.24 -11.25 -19.24
C LYS A 52 0.23 -11.84 -18.24
N THR A 53 -0.59 -10.97 -17.63
CA THR A 53 -1.49 -11.31 -16.52
C THR A 53 -2.94 -11.05 -16.93
N PRO A 54 -3.92 -11.88 -16.51
CA PRO A 54 -5.33 -11.63 -16.79
C PRO A 54 -5.78 -10.23 -16.38
N ARG A 55 -6.51 -9.55 -17.27
CA ARG A 55 -6.98 -8.16 -17.06
C ARG A 55 -7.76 -7.96 -15.77
N TRP A 56 -8.53 -8.96 -15.33
CA TRP A 56 -9.33 -8.86 -14.11
C TRP A 56 -8.47 -8.87 -12.84
N LEU A 57 -7.33 -9.58 -12.84
CA LEU A 57 -6.36 -9.54 -11.73
C LEU A 57 -5.66 -8.18 -11.68
N CYS A 58 -5.26 -7.66 -12.84
CA CYS A 58 -4.75 -6.29 -12.93
C CYS A 58 -5.81 -5.28 -12.48
N PHE A 59 -7.08 -5.46 -12.82
CA PHE A 59 -8.14 -4.57 -12.35
C PHE A 59 -8.23 -4.60 -10.82
N LEU A 60 -8.26 -5.78 -10.23
CA LEU A 60 -8.34 -5.94 -8.77
C LEU A 60 -7.17 -5.25 -8.07
N SER A 61 -5.95 -5.42 -8.58
CA SER A 61 -4.76 -4.75 -8.05
C SER A 61 -4.80 -3.22 -8.24
N ALA A 62 -5.11 -2.73 -9.45
CA ALA A 62 -5.15 -1.29 -9.72
C ALA A 62 -6.27 -0.59 -8.94
N PHE A 63 -7.42 -1.25 -8.83
CA PHE A 63 -8.56 -0.76 -8.08
C PHE A 63 -8.30 -0.80 -6.57
N SER A 64 -7.71 -1.86 -6.03
CA SER A 64 -7.38 -1.94 -4.60
C SER A 64 -6.37 -0.86 -4.21
N MET A 65 -5.37 -0.58 -5.06
CA MET A 65 -4.46 0.55 -4.86
C MET A 65 -5.20 1.89 -4.86
N TRP A 66 -6.03 2.15 -5.87
CA TRP A 66 -6.69 3.44 -6.01
C TRP A 66 -7.76 3.69 -4.93
N ALA A 67 -8.70 2.75 -4.77
CA ALA A 67 -9.78 2.86 -3.79
C ALA A 67 -9.25 2.72 -2.36
N GLY A 68 -8.32 1.79 -2.12
CA GLY A 68 -7.64 1.66 -0.83
C GLY A 68 -6.88 2.93 -0.46
N GLY A 69 -6.23 3.58 -1.44
CA GLY A 69 -5.56 4.85 -1.21
C GLY A 69 -6.51 5.98 -0.79
N ILE A 70 -7.70 6.06 -1.39
CA ILE A 70 -8.76 7.00 -0.99
C ILE A 70 -9.25 6.70 0.43
N ALA A 71 -9.54 5.44 0.71
CA ALA A 71 -9.98 5.00 2.04
C ALA A 71 -8.93 5.28 3.12
N LEU A 72 -7.64 5.06 2.82
CA LEU A 72 -6.54 5.43 3.72
C LEU A 72 -6.48 6.93 3.96
N ILE A 73 -6.61 7.81 2.96
CA ILE A 73 -6.59 9.26 3.22
C ILE A 73 -7.66 9.65 4.26
N ALA A 74 -8.89 9.13 4.09
CA ALA A 74 -9.97 9.36 5.04
C ALA A 74 -9.73 8.67 6.41
N GLY A 75 -8.93 7.60 6.44
CA GLY A 75 -8.85 6.71 7.59
C GLY A 75 -10.16 5.96 7.81
N LEU A 76 -10.72 5.44 6.71
CA LEU A 76 -11.93 4.63 6.68
C LEU A 76 -11.54 3.15 6.49
N LEU A 77 -11.87 2.33 7.49
CA LEU A 77 -11.52 0.93 7.58
C LEU A 77 -10.02 0.70 7.29
N THR A 78 -9.16 1.46 7.98
CA THR A 78 -7.71 1.55 7.72
C THR A 78 -7.05 0.17 7.62
N PRO A 79 -7.28 -0.79 8.54
CA PRO A 79 -6.67 -2.12 8.42
C PRO A 79 -7.11 -2.85 7.15
N LEU A 80 -8.38 -2.75 6.74
CA LEU A 80 -8.88 -3.40 5.53
C LEU A 80 -8.37 -2.72 4.25
N ALA A 81 -8.33 -1.38 4.23
CA ALA A 81 -7.77 -0.62 3.12
C ALA A 81 -6.27 -0.90 2.94
N ALA A 82 -5.52 -0.95 4.05
CA ALA A 82 -4.11 -1.32 4.07
C ALA A 82 -3.91 -2.79 3.65
N LEU A 83 -4.76 -3.72 4.07
CA LEU A 83 -4.70 -5.12 3.66
C LEU A 83 -4.90 -5.28 2.15
N ALA A 84 -5.87 -4.56 1.57
CA ALA A 84 -6.14 -4.61 0.13
C ALA A 84 -4.93 -4.12 -0.71
N ILE A 85 -4.22 -3.11 -0.20
CA ILE A 85 -2.97 -2.62 -0.79
C ILE A 85 -1.82 -3.62 -0.54
N LEU A 86 -1.71 -4.16 0.67
CA LEU A 86 -0.69 -5.14 1.06
C LEU A 86 -0.72 -6.35 0.15
N VAL A 87 -1.90 -6.90 -0.15
CA VAL A 87 -2.03 -8.04 -1.07
C VAL A 87 -1.48 -7.69 -2.45
N SER A 88 -1.77 -6.49 -2.96
CA SER A 88 -1.24 -6.04 -4.25
C SER A 88 0.28 -5.89 -4.26
N MET A 89 0.86 -5.33 -3.20
CA MET A 89 2.31 -5.11 -3.10
C MET A 89 3.07 -6.38 -2.76
N GLY A 90 2.50 -7.23 -1.91
CA GLY A 90 3.04 -8.55 -1.60
C GLY A 90 3.09 -9.43 -2.85
N TYR A 91 2.04 -9.41 -3.69
CA TYR A 91 2.08 -10.10 -4.97
C TYR A 91 3.13 -9.53 -5.92
N ALA A 92 3.25 -8.20 -6.04
CA ALA A 92 4.30 -7.58 -6.84
C ALA A 92 5.71 -7.97 -6.36
N MET A 93 5.93 -7.97 -5.05
CA MET A 93 7.19 -8.41 -4.43
C MET A 93 7.50 -9.88 -4.76
N VAL A 94 6.51 -10.78 -4.69
CA VAL A 94 6.68 -12.20 -5.07
C VAL A 94 7.06 -12.33 -6.54
N LEU A 95 6.41 -11.60 -7.45
CA LEU A 95 6.74 -11.65 -8.88
C LEU A 95 8.19 -11.22 -9.16
N GLU A 96 8.63 -10.14 -8.53
CA GLU A 96 9.99 -9.62 -8.65
C GLU A 96 11.03 -10.61 -8.09
N VAL A 97 10.77 -11.17 -6.90
CA VAL A 97 11.63 -12.22 -6.30
C VAL A 97 11.73 -13.44 -7.21
N LEU A 98 10.61 -13.90 -7.78
CA LEU A 98 10.61 -15.03 -8.73
C LEU A 98 11.29 -14.70 -10.06
N ALA A 99 11.27 -13.44 -10.47
CA ALA A 99 12.02 -12.96 -11.64
C ALA A 99 13.54 -12.83 -11.38
N GLY A 100 13.98 -13.00 -10.12
CA GLY A 100 15.38 -12.90 -9.74
C GLY A 100 15.89 -11.46 -9.64
N THR A 101 15.01 -10.48 -9.50
CA THR A 101 15.42 -9.08 -9.33
C THR A 101 15.97 -8.86 -7.91
N PRO A 102 16.99 -8.01 -7.75
CA PRO A 102 17.62 -7.81 -6.45
C PRO A 102 16.69 -7.05 -5.49
N PHE A 103 16.96 -7.16 -4.18
CA PHE A 103 16.25 -6.38 -3.19
C PHE A 103 16.43 -4.88 -3.44
N ILE A 104 17.69 -4.46 -3.51
CA ILE A 104 18.11 -3.09 -3.79
C ILE A 104 18.54 -3.02 -5.26
N ALA A 105 18.09 -1.99 -5.97
CA ALA A 105 18.48 -1.75 -7.35
C ALA A 105 20.01 -1.57 -7.44
N PRO A 106 20.69 -2.11 -8.47
CA PRO A 106 22.09 -1.83 -8.69
C PRO A 106 22.34 -0.33 -8.85
N ASP A 107 23.49 0.13 -8.35
CA ASP A 107 23.86 1.54 -8.47
C ASP A 107 23.99 1.94 -9.94
N PRO A 108 23.50 3.11 -10.37
CA PRO A 108 23.67 3.60 -11.74
C PRO A 108 25.10 3.51 -12.30
N TYR A 109 26.14 3.64 -11.46
CA TYR A 109 27.55 3.51 -11.88
C TYR A 109 27.95 2.08 -12.26
N GLN A 110 27.15 1.08 -11.90
CA GLN A 110 27.39 -0.34 -12.17
C GLN A 110 26.63 -0.86 -13.40
N ILE A 111 25.81 -0.01 -14.02
CA ILE A 111 24.90 -0.39 -15.11
C ILE A 111 25.51 -0.01 -16.45
N PRO A 112 25.51 -0.91 -17.46
CA PRO A 112 25.97 -0.58 -18.81
C PRO A 112 25.27 0.66 -19.38
N PRO A 113 25.99 1.56 -20.08
CA PRO A 113 25.38 2.73 -20.71
C PRO A 113 24.25 2.36 -21.67
N GLY A 114 23.06 2.95 -21.48
CA GLY A 114 21.89 2.74 -22.34
C GLY A 114 20.84 1.79 -21.76
N ASP A 115 21.20 0.99 -20.74
CA ASP A 115 20.22 0.20 -20.00
C ASP A 115 19.28 1.11 -19.19
N TYR A 116 17.99 0.76 -19.17
CA TYR A 116 16.91 1.50 -18.53
C TYR A 116 16.65 2.92 -19.07
N ALA A 117 17.09 3.25 -20.28
CA ALA A 117 16.70 4.51 -20.92
C ALA A 117 15.18 4.58 -21.16
N GLY A 118 14.50 5.50 -20.47
CA GLY A 118 13.11 5.86 -20.68
C GLY A 118 12.96 7.17 -21.48
N PRO A 119 11.72 7.54 -21.86
CA PRO A 119 11.45 8.75 -22.66
C PRO A 119 11.93 10.07 -22.04
N MET A 120 12.19 10.07 -20.73
CA MET A 120 12.62 11.23 -19.94
C MET A 120 14.03 11.07 -19.35
N GLY A 121 14.82 10.08 -19.81
CA GLY A 121 16.16 9.80 -19.28
C GLY A 121 16.29 8.40 -18.66
N VAL A 122 17.30 8.19 -17.82
CA VAL A 122 17.58 6.89 -17.20
C VAL A 122 16.50 6.56 -16.16
N GLY A 123 15.78 5.46 -16.36
CA GLY A 123 14.81 4.89 -15.43
C GLY A 123 15.49 4.11 -14.32
N GLU A 124 14.75 3.83 -13.25
CA GLU A 124 15.27 3.02 -12.15
C GLU A 124 15.38 1.54 -12.56
N PRO A 125 16.48 0.87 -12.18
CA PRO A 125 16.61 -0.58 -12.36
C PRO A 125 15.55 -1.34 -11.56
N PRO A 126 15.18 -2.55 -11.98
CA PRO A 126 14.19 -3.37 -11.29
C PRO A 126 14.74 -3.78 -9.93
N SER A 127 13.90 -3.61 -8.92
CA SER A 127 14.12 -4.08 -7.56
C SER A 127 12.79 -4.22 -6.85
N TRP A 128 12.76 -5.02 -5.79
CA TRP A 128 11.57 -5.19 -4.97
C TRP A 128 11.56 -4.36 -3.68
N GLU A 129 12.55 -3.48 -3.47
CA GLU A 129 12.65 -2.57 -2.32
C GLU A 129 11.37 -1.76 -2.09
N LYS A 130 10.88 -1.06 -3.12
CA LYS A 130 9.69 -0.21 -3.02
C LYS A 130 8.46 -1.01 -2.63
N ALA A 131 8.28 -2.20 -3.20
CA ALA A 131 7.17 -3.07 -2.84
C ALA A 131 7.27 -3.53 -1.38
N ALA A 132 8.46 -3.92 -0.91
CA ALA A 132 8.70 -4.30 0.48
C ALA A 132 8.45 -3.15 1.45
N MET A 133 8.90 -1.93 1.14
CA MET A 133 8.60 -0.75 1.95
C MET A 133 7.09 -0.58 2.14
N TYR A 134 6.32 -0.63 1.07
CA TYR A 134 4.85 -0.50 1.17
C TYR A 134 4.19 -1.67 1.92
N VAL A 135 4.70 -2.89 1.80
CA VAL A 135 4.23 -4.02 2.61
C VAL A 135 4.41 -3.72 4.09
N VAL A 136 5.61 -3.27 4.50
CA VAL A 136 5.88 -2.91 5.90
C VAL A 136 5.00 -1.75 6.36
N MET A 137 4.85 -0.70 5.55
CA MET A 137 3.98 0.44 5.87
C MET A 137 2.52 0.00 6.07
N CYS A 138 2.02 -0.91 5.21
CA CYS A 138 0.66 -1.45 5.36
C CYS A 138 0.53 -2.32 6.62
N LEU A 139 1.53 -3.16 6.94
CA LEU A 139 1.54 -3.93 8.18
C LEU A 139 1.50 -3.04 9.42
N VAL A 140 2.24 -1.92 9.41
CA VAL A 140 2.17 -0.92 10.48
C VAL A 140 0.77 -0.32 10.59
N LEU A 141 0.14 0.09 9.48
CA LEU A 141 -1.21 0.64 9.51
C LEU A 141 -2.27 -0.39 9.93
N ILE A 142 -2.08 -1.67 9.59
CA ILE A 142 -2.95 -2.77 10.05
C ILE A 142 -2.82 -2.98 11.56
N GLY A 143 -1.59 -3.00 12.10
CA GLY A 143 -1.36 -3.34 13.50
C GLY A 143 -1.43 -2.16 14.48
N ALA A 144 -1.17 -0.94 14.01
CA ALA A 144 -1.06 0.24 14.86
C ALA A 144 -2.20 1.26 14.64
N GLY A 145 -2.99 1.11 13.58
CA GLY A 145 -4.21 1.87 13.38
C GLY A 145 -4.11 3.09 12.47
N GLY A 146 -5.21 3.82 12.42
CA GLY A 146 -5.43 4.92 11.48
C GLY A 146 -4.84 6.27 11.87
N GLY A 147 -4.39 6.48 13.10
CA GLY A 147 -3.98 7.82 13.51
C GLY A 147 -5.15 8.68 14.05
N ALA A 148 -4.82 9.78 14.73
CA ALA A 148 -5.75 10.65 15.45
C ALA A 148 -6.90 11.21 14.59
N LEU A 149 -6.68 11.39 13.29
CA LEU A 149 -7.65 11.96 12.35
C LEU A 149 -8.30 10.89 11.45
N SER A 150 -8.42 9.64 11.93
CA SER A 150 -9.11 8.57 11.21
C SER A 150 -10.62 8.59 11.48
N LEU A 151 -11.43 8.36 10.45
CA LEU A 151 -12.85 8.07 10.64
C LEU A 151 -13.05 6.79 11.48
N ASP A 152 -12.09 5.87 11.44
CA ASP A 152 -12.06 4.70 12.31
C ASP A 152 -12.12 5.08 13.78
N GLY A 153 -11.18 5.91 14.24
CA GLY A 153 -11.14 6.36 15.62
C GLY A 153 -12.24 7.33 15.99
N LEU A 154 -12.63 8.22 15.07
CA LEU A 154 -13.59 9.29 15.34
C LEU A 154 -15.06 8.85 15.31
N LEU A 155 -15.40 7.81 14.55
CA LEU A 155 -16.80 7.41 14.31
C LEU A 155 -17.05 5.90 14.46
N ILE A 156 -16.17 5.06 13.92
CA ILE A 156 -16.44 3.61 13.80
C ILE A 156 -16.18 2.90 15.14
N ARG A 157 -15.14 3.33 15.86
CA ARG A 157 -14.77 2.71 17.13
C ARG A 157 -15.91 2.71 18.14
N ASP A 158 -16.54 3.85 18.35
CA ASP A 158 -17.61 3.97 19.34
C ASP A 158 -18.79 3.04 18.98
N ALA A 159 -19.12 2.93 17.69
CA ALA A 159 -20.15 2.00 17.21
C ALA A 159 -19.79 0.53 17.45
N LEU A 160 -18.52 0.15 17.25
CA LEU A 160 -18.04 -1.21 17.51
C LEU A 160 -18.02 -1.53 19.01
N MET A 161 -17.58 -0.59 19.85
CA MET A 161 -17.59 -0.76 21.31
C MET A 161 -19.01 -0.93 21.86
N LEU A 162 -20.00 -0.21 21.31
CA LEU A 162 -21.41 -0.40 21.69
C LEU A 162 -21.97 -1.77 21.28
N SER A 163 -21.41 -2.39 20.24
CA SER A 163 -21.92 -3.64 19.68
C SER A 163 -21.22 -4.89 20.23
N PHE A 164 -19.96 -4.76 20.65
CA PHE A 164 -19.08 -5.89 20.98
C PHE A 164 -18.29 -5.71 22.30
N GLY A 165 -18.41 -4.57 22.98
CA GLY A 165 -17.72 -4.26 24.24
C GLY A 165 -18.46 -4.66 25.51
#